data_AF-A0A1P8K4Q7-F1
#
_entry.id   AF-A0A1P8K4Q7-F1
#
_cell.length_a   1.000
_cell.length_b   1.000
_cell.length_c   1.000
_cell.angle_alpha   90.00
_cell.angle_beta   90.00
_cell.angle_gamma   90.00
#
_symmetry.space_group_name_H-M   'P 1'
#
loop_
_entity.id
_entity.type
_entity.pdbx_description
1 polymer ?
#
loop_
_entity_poly.entity_id
_entity_poly.type
_entity_poly.pdbx_seq_one_letter_code
_entity_poly.pdbx_strand_id
1 'polypeptide(L)'
;MPSGASSQRARAYQGFTQQILSGSIRPGQFVSQRELMTLLDMPLGAVREMIPRLEAGGLVKTVPQRGLQIAHVDLKLIRNAFQLRAMIEREAVRLFVRSVSATELDEIEAAHHDILNRARRAGVDRPDADLLDDAQSVDWGLHDRMVDAMGNEILSEIYRVNSLRVRLITLEQTVITPARLIPAMEEHLVFISALKRRDEAAAIAGLEEHMESARSRVLSTSPDVLRSDWPAATAAPAAPRKTTPSNTTRRHP
;
A
#
# COMPACT_ATOMS: atom_id res chain seq x y z
N MET A 1 -10.15 14.10 -35.75
CA MET A 1 -10.26 13.79 -34.31
C MET A 1 -8.91 14.09 -33.68
N PRO A 2 -8.75 15.09 -32.79
CA PRO A 2 -7.43 15.40 -32.28
C PRO A 2 -6.99 14.31 -31.28
N SER A 3 -5.72 13.96 -31.43
CA SER A 3 -4.96 12.84 -30.90
C SER A 3 -4.89 12.80 -29.38
N GLY A 4 -4.94 11.61 -28.79
CA GLY A 4 -4.79 11.32 -27.35
C GLY A 4 -3.38 11.57 -26.80
N ALA A 5 -2.91 12.81 -26.83
CA ALA A 5 -1.74 13.24 -26.07
C ALA A 5 -2.15 13.42 -24.61
N SER A 6 -1.54 12.66 -23.69
CA SER A 6 -1.70 12.96 -22.26
C SER A 6 -1.25 14.41 -22.02
N SER A 7 -2.09 15.18 -21.32
CA SER A 7 -1.80 16.60 -21.08
C SER A 7 -0.42 16.75 -20.44
N GLN A 8 0.29 17.85 -20.70
CA GLN A 8 1.61 18.09 -20.08
C GLN A 8 1.54 17.98 -18.54
N ARG A 9 0.41 18.35 -17.94
CA ARG A 9 0.13 18.14 -16.51
C ARG A 9 0.13 16.67 -16.09
N ALA A 10 -0.53 15.81 -16.88
CA ALA A 10 -0.57 14.37 -16.61
C ALA A 10 0.84 13.76 -16.71
N ARG A 11 1.63 14.16 -17.71
CA ARG A 11 3.03 13.72 -17.85
C ARG A 11 3.90 14.19 -16.70
N ALA A 12 3.74 15.44 -16.25
CA ALA A 12 4.48 15.95 -15.10
C ALA A 12 4.18 15.14 -13.83
N TYR A 13 2.89 14.87 -13.57
CA TYR A 13 2.46 14.08 -12.41
C TYR A 13 2.96 12.62 -12.45
N GLN A 14 2.90 12.00 -13.64
CA GLN A 14 3.46 10.68 -13.87
C GLN A 14 4.98 10.68 -13.66
N GLY A 15 5.70 11.67 -14.20
CA GLY A 15 7.13 11.84 -13.96
C GLY A 15 7.45 11.95 -12.47
N PHE A 16 6.73 12.79 -11.72
CA PHE A 16 6.94 12.93 -10.28
C PHE A 16 6.71 11.62 -9.53
N THR A 17 5.68 10.86 -9.92
CA THR A 17 5.40 9.53 -9.39
C THR A 17 6.54 8.55 -9.66
N GLN A 18 7.11 8.56 -10.87
CA GLN A 18 8.25 7.71 -11.22
C GLN A 18 9.51 8.07 -10.43
N GLN A 19 9.71 9.36 -10.13
CA GLN A 19 10.85 9.79 -9.31
C GLN A 19 10.71 9.39 -7.84
N ILE A 20 9.48 9.30 -7.31
CA ILE A 20 9.24 8.66 -6.00
C ILE A 20 9.59 7.18 -6.09
N LEU A 21 9.10 6.48 -7.12
CA LEU A 21 9.33 5.04 -7.30
C LEU A 21 10.82 4.69 -7.36
N SER A 22 11.61 5.44 -8.12
CA SER A 22 13.06 5.24 -8.24
C SER A 22 13.87 5.67 -6.99
N GLY A 23 13.22 6.28 -6.00
CA GLY A 23 13.90 6.86 -4.83
C GLY A 23 14.72 8.12 -5.11
N SER A 24 14.61 8.70 -6.31
CA SER A 24 15.24 9.99 -6.65
C SER A 24 14.55 11.17 -5.96
N ILE A 25 13.25 11.03 -5.68
CA ILE A 25 12.53 11.89 -4.74
C ILE A 25 12.47 11.24 -3.37
N ARG A 26 13.09 11.88 -2.38
CA ARG A 26 13.15 11.41 -0.99
C ARG A 26 12.15 12.14 -0.11
N PRO A 27 11.58 11.47 0.91
CA PRO A 27 10.69 12.12 1.86
C PRO A 27 11.41 13.22 2.64
N GLY A 28 10.66 14.27 3.01
CA GLY A 28 11.15 15.42 3.77
C GLY A 28 12.13 16.35 3.04
N GLN A 29 12.69 15.96 1.89
CA GLN A 29 13.63 16.79 1.14
C GLN A 29 12.98 18.06 0.61
N PHE A 30 13.77 19.11 0.42
CA PHE A 30 13.35 20.33 -0.27
C PHE A 30 13.78 20.27 -1.73
N VAL A 31 12.87 20.63 -2.64
CA VAL A 31 13.12 20.77 -4.07
C VAL A 31 12.57 22.10 -4.58
N SER A 32 13.30 22.75 -5.47
CA SER A 32 12.85 23.92 -6.20
C SER A 32 12.06 23.52 -7.45
N GLN A 33 11.25 24.46 -7.98
CA GLN A 33 10.58 24.25 -9.27
C GLN A 33 11.58 23.97 -10.40
N ARG A 34 12.77 24.60 -10.35
CA ARG A 34 13.83 24.40 -11.34
C ARG A 34 14.41 22.99 -11.28
N GLU A 35 14.66 22.47 -10.08
CA GLU A 35 15.11 21.08 -9.91
C GLU A 35 14.05 20.10 -10.38
N LEU A 36 12.76 20.34 -10.10
CA LEU A 36 11.68 19.52 -10.65
C LEU A 36 11.62 19.59 -12.18
N MET A 37 11.83 20.75 -12.81
CA MET A 37 11.90 20.82 -14.28
C MET A 37 12.98 19.90 -14.83
N THR A 38 14.18 19.92 -14.22
CA THR A 38 15.30 19.07 -14.65
C THR A 38 15.03 17.59 -14.37
N LEU A 39 14.52 17.26 -13.18
CA LEU A 39 14.27 15.88 -12.77
C LEU A 39 13.14 15.22 -13.57
N LEU A 40 12.15 16.00 -13.98
CA LEU A 40 10.97 15.52 -14.70
C LEU A 40 11.10 15.66 -16.22
N ASP A 41 12.12 16.38 -16.71
CA ASP A 41 12.24 16.84 -18.10
C ASP A 41 10.97 17.54 -18.60
N MET A 42 10.51 18.53 -17.84
CA MET A 42 9.24 19.24 -18.09
C MET A 42 9.37 20.76 -18.02
N PRO A 43 8.59 21.51 -18.82
CA PRO A 43 8.61 22.97 -18.79
C PRO A 43 8.03 23.52 -17.48
N LEU A 44 8.46 24.72 -17.10
CA LEU A 44 8.05 25.39 -15.85
C LEU A 44 6.52 25.49 -15.68
N GLY A 45 5.78 25.76 -16.77
CA GLY A 45 4.32 25.83 -16.75
C GLY A 45 3.69 24.52 -16.30
N ALA A 46 4.13 23.38 -16.83
CA ALA A 46 3.62 22.06 -16.46
C ALA A 46 3.95 21.70 -15.01
N VAL A 47 5.16 22.04 -14.53
CA VAL A 47 5.55 21.87 -13.12
C VAL A 47 4.67 22.71 -12.20
N ARG A 48 4.43 23.98 -12.55
CA ARG A 48 3.56 24.90 -11.78
C ARG A 48 2.13 24.41 -11.69
N GLU A 49 1.58 23.91 -12.78
CA GLU A 49 0.21 23.38 -12.82
C GLU A 49 0.05 22.06 -12.06
N MET A 50 1.13 21.28 -11.90
CA MET A 50 1.13 20.03 -11.13
C MET A 50 1.13 20.26 -9.62
N ILE A 51 1.82 21.32 -9.14
CA ILE A 51 2.02 21.57 -7.70
C ILE A 51 0.71 21.57 -6.90
N PRO A 52 -0.37 22.28 -7.30
CA PRO A 52 -1.63 22.26 -6.56
C PRO A 52 -2.21 20.86 -6.37
N ARG A 53 -2.04 19.97 -7.35
CA ARG A 53 -2.47 18.57 -7.26
C ARG A 53 -1.63 17.78 -6.25
N LEU A 54 -0.32 18.01 -6.23
CA LEU A 54 0.58 17.38 -5.25
C LEU A 54 0.30 17.87 -3.83
N GLU A 55 0.01 19.16 -3.66
CA GLU A 55 -0.37 19.74 -2.36
C GLU A 55 -1.72 19.22 -1.86
N ALA A 56 -2.72 19.14 -2.74
CA ALA A 56 -4.01 18.52 -2.42
C ALA A 56 -3.86 17.05 -2.02
N GLY A 57 -2.93 16.34 -2.68
CA GLY A 57 -2.52 14.99 -2.32
C GLY A 57 -1.62 14.92 -1.09
N GLY A 58 -1.22 16.03 -0.47
CA GLY A 58 -0.29 16.06 0.66
C GLY A 58 1.07 15.43 0.37
N LEU A 59 1.46 15.30 -0.91
CA LEU A 59 2.75 14.76 -1.34
C LEU A 59 3.85 15.83 -1.31
N VAL A 60 3.44 17.09 -1.38
CA VAL A 60 4.30 18.27 -1.34
C VAL A 60 3.64 19.35 -0.48
N LYS A 61 4.46 20.21 0.14
CA LYS A 61 4.05 21.45 0.79
C LYS A 61 4.92 22.60 0.31
N THR A 62 4.31 23.67 -0.19
CA THR A 62 5.05 24.91 -0.49
C THR A 62 5.47 25.61 0.81
N VAL A 63 6.76 25.89 0.94
CA VAL A 63 7.35 26.60 2.08
C VAL A 63 7.95 27.92 1.58
N PRO A 64 7.47 29.07 2.09
CA PRO A 64 7.98 30.38 1.68
C PRO A 64 9.50 30.45 1.77
N GLN A 65 10.14 30.98 0.72
CA GLN A 65 11.60 31.15 0.59
C GLN A 65 12.45 29.86 0.64
N ARG A 66 11.85 28.68 0.86
CA ARG A 66 12.57 27.39 0.94
C ARG A 66 12.25 26.43 -0.22
N GLY A 67 11.15 26.66 -0.94
CA GLY A 67 10.75 25.83 -2.08
C GLY A 67 9.64 24.85 -1.71
N LEU A 68 9.68 23.66 -2.30
CA LEU A 68 8.69 22.61 -2.13
C LEU A 68 9.25 21.52 -1.22
N GLN A 69 8.60 21.28 -0.10
CA GLN A 69 8.96 20.19 0.80
C GLN A 69 8.20 18.94 0.40
N ILE A 70 8.90 17.84 0.09
CA ILE A 70 8.27 16.52 -0.09
C ILE A 70 7.71 16.05 1.25
N ALA A 71 6.59 15.33 1.23
CA ALA A 71 5.95 14.81 2.44
C ALA A 71 6.99 14.18 3.39
N HIS A 72 7.01 14.65 4.62
CA HIS A 72 7.85 14.11 5.68
C HIS A 72 7.14 12.92 6.34
N VAL A 73 7.91 11.88 6.66
CA VAL A 73 7.39 10.66 7.27
C VAL A 73 7.40 10.79 8.79
N ASP A 74 6.21 10.95 9.37
CA ASP A 74 5.99 10.89 10.82
C ASP A 74 5.02 9.74 11.18
N LEU A 75 4.91 9.41 12.47
CA LEU A 75 4.03 8.34 12.95
C LEU A 75 2.55 8.57 12.57
N LYS A 76 2.13 9.84 12.50
CA LYS A 76 0.77 10.20 12.11
C LYS A 76 0.51 9.85 10.65
N LEU A 77 1.44 10.16 9.74
CA LEU A 77 1.37 9.83 8.33
C LEU A 77 1.36 8.31 8.14
N ILE A 78 2.23 7.57 8.84
CA ILE A 78 2.28 6.10 8.78
C ILE A 78 0.92 5.53 9.17
N ARG A 79 0.40 5.89 10.35
CA ARG A 79 -0.91 5.41 10.83
C ARG A 79 -2.02 5.74 9.84
N ASN A 80 -2.12 6.99 9.40
CA ASN A 80 -3.19 7.43 8.53
C ASN A 80 -3.14 6.74 7.15
N ALA A 81 -1.95 6.59 6.57
CA ALA A 81 -1.78 5.98 5.25
C ALA A 81 -2.09 4.48 5.27
N PHE A 82 -1.60 3.74 6.28
CA PHE A 82 -1.89 2.31 6.42
C PHE A 82 -3.35 2.04 6.79
N GLN A 83 -3.98 2.89 7.61
CA GLN A 83 -5.40 2.76 7.92
C GLN A 83 -6.28 2.95 6.68
N LEU A 84 -6.01 3.99 5.88
CA LEU A 84 -6.72 4.23 4.62
C LEU A 84 -6.51 3.07 3.64
N ARG A 85 -5.28 2.57 3.52
CA ARG A 85 -4.94 1.41 2.69
C ARG A 85 -5.76 0.19 3.09
N ALA A 86 -5.75 -0.19 4.37
CA ALA A 86 -6.47 -1.35 4.87
C ALA A 86 -7.99 -1.25 4.65
N MET A 87 -8.58 -0.07 4.86
CA MET A 87 -10.02 0.15 4.63
C MET A 87 -10.41 -0.08 3.17
N ILE A 88 -9.62 0.45 2.23
CA ILE A 88 -9.91 0.31 0.79
C ILE A 88 -9.64 -1.12 0.32
N GLU A 89 -8.48 -1.68 0.65
CA GLU A 89 -8.08 -2.99 0.13
C GLU A 89 -8.93 -4.14 0.68
N ARG A 90 -9.45 -4.02 1.90
CA ARG A 90 -10.39 -5.00 2.45
C ARG A 90 -11.66 -5.10 1.60
N GLU A 91 -12.23 -3.95 1.23
CA GLU A 91 -13.40 -3.92 0.35
C GLU A 91 -13.06 -4.37 -1.07
N ALA A 92 -11.86 -4.03 -1.54
CA ALA A 92 -11.34 -4.47 -2.82
C ALA A 92 -11.24 -6.00 -2.90
N VAL A 93 -10.62 -6.66 -1.91
CA VAL A 93 -10.52 -8.14 -1.85
C VAL A 93 -11.90 -8.79 -1.82
N ARG A 94 -12.84 -8.22 -1.06
CA ARG A 94 -14.23 -8.72 -0.98
C ARG A 94 -14.93 -8.76 -2.33
N LEU A 95 -14.65 -7.79 -3.20
CA LEU A 95 -15.17 -7.77 -4.57
C LEU A 95 -14.33 -8.63 -5.51
N PHE A 96 -13.01 -8.53 -5.40
CA PHE A 96 -12.05 -9.23 -6.25
C PHE A 96 -12.20 -10.74 -6.18
N VAL A 97 -12.43 -11.31 -4.99
CA VAL A 97 -12.67 -12.75 -4.81
C VAL A 97 -13.84 -13.27 -5.65
N ARG A 98 -14.80 -12.42 -6.01
CA ARG A 98 -15.98 -12.78 -6.79
C ARG A 98 -15.82 -12.50 -8.28
N SER A 99 -14.99 -11.52 -8.65
CA SER A 99 -14.90 -11.01 -10.03
C SER A 99 -13.65 -11.46 -10.79
N VAL A 100 -12.52 -11.68 -10.10
CA VAL A 100 -11.25 -12.03 -10.75
C VAL A 100 -11.36 -13.35 -11.51
N SER A 101 -10.79 -13.43 -12.72
CA SER A 101 -10.81 -14.67 -13.50
C SER A 101 -9.78 -15.69 -12.97
N ALA A 102 -9.99 -16.98 -13.27
CA ALA A 102 -9.01 -18.01 -12.89
C ALA A 102 -7.65 -17.77 -13.59
N THR A 103 -7.68 -17.41 -14.88
CA THR A 103 -6.47 -17.09 -15.66
C THR A 103 -5.70 -15.93 -15.06
N GLU A 104 -6.39 -14.85 -14.66
CA GLU A 104 -5.74 -13.69 -14.03
C GLU A 104 -5.12 -14.06 -12.67
N LEU A 105 -5.77 -14.90 -11.87
CA LEU A 105 -5.17 -15.39 -10.62
C LEU A 105 -3.94 -16.26 -10.86
N ASP A 106 -3.96 -17.11 -11.90
CA ASP A 106 -2.80 -17.93 -12.26
C ASP A 106 -1.61 -17.07 -12.73
N GLU A 107 -1.87 -16.00 -13.49
CA GLU A 107 -0.84 -15.03 -13.91
C GLU A 107 -0.26 -14.26 -12.71
N ILE A 108 -1.13 -13.81 -11.79
CA ILE A 108 -0.71 -13.15 -10.55
C ILE A 108 0.16 -14.11 -9.72
N GLU A 109 -0.30 -15.33 -9.46
CA GLU A 109 0.42 -16.32 -8.67
C GLU A 109 1.79 -16.68 -9.29
N ALA A 110 1.83 -16.86 -10.62
CA ALA A 110 3.06 -17.13 -11.35
C ALA A 110 4.09 -16.01 -11.20
N ALA A 111 3.67 -14.74 -11.27
CA ALA A 111 4.55 -13.59 -11.07
C ALA A 111 5.15 -13.56 -9.65
N HIS A 112 4.37 -13.89 -8.62
CA HIS A 112 4.87 -13.94 -7.24
C HIS A 112 5.89 -15.09 -7.05
N HIS A 113 5.61 -16.25 -7.64
CA HIS A 113 6.55 -17.37 -7.61
C HIS A 113 7.86 -17.08 -8.36
N ASP A 114 7.82 -16.35 -9.48
CA ASP A 114 9.03 -15.93 -10.18
C ASP A 114 9.93 -15.06 -9.30
N ILE A 115 9.36 -14.03 -8.66
CA ILE A 115 10.08 -13.16 -7.72
C ILE A 115 10.70 -13.97 -6.57
N LEU A 116 9.95 -14.91 -5.97
CA LEU A 116 10.47 -15.76 -4.90
C LEU A 116 11.63 -16.65 -5.37
N ASN A 117 11.52 -17.23 -6.57
CA ASN A 117 12.57 -18.08 -7.13
C ASN A 117 13.84 -17.28 -7.40
N ARG A 118 13.72 -16.08 -7.99
CA ARG A 118 14.85 -15.17 -8.22
C ARG A 118 15.48 -14.71 -6.90
N ALA A 119 14.68 -14.30 -5.93
CA ALA A 119 15.17 -13.86 -4.62
C ALA A 119 15.92 -14.95 -3.85
N ARG A 120 15.47 -16.21 -3.93
CA ARG A 120 16.16 -17.36 -3.30
C ARG A 120 17.47 -17.71 -4.00
N ARG A 121 17.55 -17.52 -5.32
CA ARG A 121 18.79 -17.72 -6.11
C ARG A 121 19.80 -16.60 -5.94
N ALA A 122 19.36 -15.37 -5.67
CA ALA A 122 20.25 -14.23 -5.46
C ALA A 122 21.23 -14.40 -4.28
N GLY A 123 20.97 -15.34 -3.36
CA GLY A 123 21.92 -15.72 -2.30
C GLY A 123 22.99 -16.74 -2.74
N VAL A 124 22.88 -17.29 -3.96
CA VAL A 124 23.73 -18.36 -4.52
C VAL A 124 24.44 -17.90 -5.80
N ASP A 125 23.74 -17.13 -6.63
CA ASP A 125 24.19 -16.68 -7.95
C ASP A 125 24.55 -15.17 -7.97
N ARG A 126 24.89 -14.66 -9.16
CA ARG A 126 25.19 -13.22 -9.38
C ARG A 126 23.99 -12.34 -8.97
N PRO A 127 24.21 -11.14 -8.41
CA PRO A 127 23.13 -10.21 -8.09
C PRO A 127 22.25 -9.93 -9.32
N ASP A 128 20.96 -10.16 -9.16
CA ASP A 128 19.92 -9.77 -10.10
C ASP A 128 19.60 -8.29 -9.89
N ALA A 129 20.01 -7.45 -10.84
CA ALA A 129 19.90 -6.00 -10.73
C ALA A 129 18.44 -5.51 -10.79
N ASP A 130 17.57 -6.25 -11.48
CA ASP A 130 16.19 -5.84 -11.75
C ASP A 130 15.20 -6.42 -10.73
N LEU A 131 15.64 -7.38 -9.89
CA LEU A 131 14.79 -8.10 -8.94
C LEU A 131 13.97 -7.17 -8.03
N LEU A 132 14.57 -6.09 -7.53
CA LEU A 132 13.89 -5.19 -6.60
C LEU A 132 12.78 -4.39 -7.30
N ASP A 133 13.06 -3.91 -8.51
CA ASP A 133 12.10 -3.12 -9.29
C ASP A 133 10.94 -4.02 -9.76
N ASP A 134 11.24 -5.22 -10.24
CA ASP A 134 10.25 -6.21 -10.62
C ASP A 134 9.39 -6.64 -9.43
N ALA A 135 10.01 -6.88 -8.27
CA ALA A 135 9.31 -7.22 -7.04
C ALA A 135 8.34 -6.13 -6.59
N GLN A 136 8.76 -4.86 -6.63
CA GLN A 136 7.88 -3.74 -6.33
C GLN A 136 6.72 -3.65 -7.33
N SER A 137 7.00 -3.88 -8.61
CA SER A 137 5.98 -3.89 -9.66
C SER A 137 4.92 -4.98 -9.41
N VAL A 138 5.36 -6.19 -9.03
CA VAL A 138 4.46 -7.30 -8.67
C VAL A 138 3.67 -7.01 -7.40
N ASP A 139 4.31 -6.54 -6.33
CA ASP A 139 3.66 -6.16 -5.07
C ASP A 139 2.57 -5.13 -5.30
N TRP A 140 2.94 -3.95 -5.80
CA TRP A 140 1.97 -2.87 -6.03
C TRP A 140 0.93 -3.23 -7.10
N GLY A 141 1.32 -3.98 -8.12
CA GLY A 141 0.43 -4.39 -9.20
C GLY A 141 -0.73 -5.27 -8.71
N LEU A 142 -0.49 -6.16 -7.74
CA LEU A 142 -1.55 -6.94 -7.11
C LEU A 142 -2.57 -6.03 -6.41
N HIS A 143 -2.09 -5.13 -5.56
CA HIS A 143 -2.97 -4.22 -4.80
C HIS A 143 -3.75 -3.27 -5.72
N ASP A 144 -3.10 -2.69 -6.73
CA ASP A 144 -3.76 -1.81 -7.71
C ASP A 144 -4.85 -2.57 -8.49
N ARG A 145 -4.59 -3.81 -8.93
CA ARG A 145 -5.59 -4.64 -9.63
C ARG A 145 -6.82 -4.92 -8.75
N MET A 146 -6.62 -5.27 -7.49
CA MET A 146 -7.73 -5.51 -6.57
C MET A 146 -8.60 -4.26 -6.43
N VAL A 147 -7.98 -3.10 -6.26
CA VAL A 147 -8.69 -1.82 -6.10
C VAL A 147 -9.42 -1.41 -7.38
N ASP A 148 -8.77 -1.54 -8.54
CA ASP A 148 -9.37 -1.18 -9.82
C ASP A 148 -10.55 -2.10 -10.20
N ALA A 149 -10.51 -3.37 -9.79
CA ALA A 149 -11.61 -4.32 -10.00
C ALA A 149 -12.91 -3.92 -9.29
N MET A 150 -12.87 -2.97 -8.35
CA MET A 150 -14.09 -2.40 -7.77
C MET A 150 -14.88 -1.54 -8.77
N GLY A 151 -14.27 -1.11 -9.89
CA GLY A 151 -14.90 -0.25 -10.88
C GLY A 151 -15.25 1.15 -10.38
N ASN A 152 -14.61 1.60 -9.28
CA ASN A 152 -14.86 2.90 -8.67
C ASN A 152 -13.64 3.81 -8.86
N GLU A 153 -13.67 4.62 -9.91
CA GLU A 153 -12.57 5.51 -10.29
C GLU A 153 -12.18 6.49 -9.17
N ILE A 154 -13.16 6.96 -8.38
CA ILE A 154 -12.91 7.86 -7.24
C ILE A 154 -12.07 7.15 -6.18
N LEU A 155 -12.43 5.90 -5.83
CA LEU A 155 -11.65 5.10 -4.88
C LEU A 155 -10.26 4.78 -5.43
N SER A 156 -10.14 4.42 -6.70
CA SER A 156 -8.85 4.15 -7.31
C SER A 156 -7.94 5.39 -7.34
N GLU A 157 -8.46 6.59 -7.57
CA GLU A 157 -7.66 7.83 -7.50
C GLU A 157 -7.19 8.12 -6.07
N ILE A 158 -8.10 8.02 -5.08
CA ILE A 158 -7.75 8.20 -3.66
C ILE A 158 -6.68 7.18 -3.24
N TYR A 159 -6.83 5.93 -3.66
CA TYR A 159 -5.90 4.85 -3.36
C TYR A 159 -4.52 5.11 -3.96
N ARG A 160 -4.43 5.48 -5.25
CA ARG A 160 -3.15 5.78 -5.91
C ARG A 160 -2.40 6.94 -5.26
N VAL A 161 -3.10 7.99 -4.82
CA VAL A 161 -2.45 9.07 -4.06
C VAL A 161 -1.93 8.54 -2.72
N ASN A 162 -2.68 7.65 -2.05
CA ASN A 162 -2.25 7.04 -0.80
C ASN A 162 -1.07 6.08 -0.97
N SER A 163 -1.03 5.29 -2.06
CA SER A 163 0.07 4.37 -2.34
C SER A 163 1.40 5.11 -2.51
N LEU A 164 1.39 6.32 -3.07
CA LEU A 164 2.57 7.20 -3.10
C LEU A 164 3.06 7.59 -1.70
N ARG A 165 2.15 7.82 -0.75
CA ARG A 165 2.53 8.09 0.65
C ARG A 165 3.14 6.85 1.29
N VAL A 166 2.55 5.67 1.08
CA VAL A 166 3.10 4.40 1.58
C VAL A 166 4.47 4.12 0.97
N ARG A 167 4.69 4.43 -0.31
CA ARG A 167 6.01 4.33 -0.96
C ARG A 167 7.05 5.25 -0.33
N LEU A 168 6.70 6.52 -0.09
CA LEU A 168 7.57 7.45 0.63
C LEU A 168 7.91 6.94 2.05
N ILE A 169 6.92 6.41 2.76
CA ILE A 169 7.12 5.79 4.09
C ILE A 169 8.13 4.63 4.01
N THR A 170 7.94 3.72 3.05
CA THR A 170 8.83 2.56 2.86
C THR A 170 10.25 3.01 2.50
N LEU A 171 10.40 4.01 1.61
CA LEU A 171 11.71 4.54 1.22
C LEU A 171 12.49 5.16 2.40
N GLU A 172 11.80 5.82 3.34
CA GLU A 172 12.45 6.40 4.52
C GLU A 172 12.84 5.34 5.55
N GLN A 173 11.91 4.43 5.85
CA GLN A 173 12.02 3.55 7.02
C GLN A 173 12.59 2.16 6.68
N THR A 174 12.85 1.88 5.41
CA THR A 174 13.21 0.53 4.98
C THR A 174 14.23 0.55 3.85
N VAL A 175 15.30 -0.21 4.05
CA VAL A 175 16.10 -0.71 2.92
C VAL A 175 15.40 -1.96 2.39
N ILE A 176 15.02 -1.94 1.13
CA ILE A 176 14.43 -3.12 0.49
C ILE A 176 15.54 -4.14 0.32
N THR A 177 15.38 -5.28 0.99
CA THR A 177 16.33 -6.40 0.97
C THR A 177 15.59 -7.69 0.67
N PRO A 178 16.26 -8.72 0.15
CA PRO A 178 15.66 -10.04 -0.02
C PRO A 178 14.98 -10.57 1.27
N ALA A 179 15.55 -10.26 2.44
CA ALA A 179 15.02 -10.64 3.74
C ALA A 179 13.65 -10.01 4.08
N ARG A 180 13.30 -8.89 3.45
CA ARG A 180 11.98 -8.23 3.59
C ARG A 180 11.04 -8.56 2.43
N LEU A 181 11.61 -8.77 1.24
CA LEU A 181 10.88 -9.13 0.02
C LEU A 181 10.22 -10.51 0.12
N ILE A 182 10.99 -11.53 0.53
CA ILE A 182 10.51 -12.92 0.55
C ILE A 182 9.25 -13.06 1.43
N PRO A 183 9.23 -12.56 2.69
CA PRO A 183 8.03 -12.64 3.52
C PRO A 183 6.82 -11.94 2.90
N ALA A 184 6.99 -10.77 2.25
CA ALA A 184 5.88 -10.05 1.64
C ALA A 184 5.24 -10.85 0.49
N MET A 185 6.06 -11.47 -0.36
CA MET A 185 5.57 -12.31 -1.46
C MET A 185 4.91 -13.61 -0.95
N GLU A 186 5.43 -14.19 0.13
CA GLU A 186 4.82 -15.37 0.78
C GLU A 186 3.48 -15.01 1.43
N GLU A 187 3.37 -13.85 2.09
CA GLU A 187 2.12 -13.31 2.63
C GLU A 187 1.07 -13.10 1.51
N HIS A 188 1.47 -12.57 0.34
CA HIS A 188 0.56 -12.45 -0.80
C HIS A 188 0.01 -13.80 -1.27
N LEU A 189 0.89 -14.81 -1.39
CA LEU A 189 0.49 -16.14 -1.83
C LEU A 189 -0.56 -16.78 -0.90
N VAL A 190 -0.55 -16.45 0.40
CA VAL A 190 -1.58 -16.91 1.35
C VAL A 190 -2.98 -16.46 0.91
N PHE A 191 -3.17 -15.16 0.66
CA PHE A 191 -4.50 -14.67 0.25
C PHE A 191 -4.80 -14.92 -1.23
N ILE A 192 -3.80 -14.99 -2.12
CA ILE A 192 -4.00 -15.48 -3.52
C ILE A 192 -4.58 -16.90 -3.51
N SER A 193 -4.06 -17.78 -2.66
CA SER A 193 -4.58 -19.14 -2.51
C SER A 193 -6.04 -19.13 -2.04
N ALA A 194 -6.40 -18.24 -1.11
CA ALA A 194 -7.79 -18.06 -0.68
C ALA A 194 -8.69 -17.50 -1.80
N LEU A 195 -8.19 -16.54 -2.59
CA LEU A 195 -8.89 -16.02 -3.78
C LEU A 195 -9.20 -17.15 -4.79
N LYS A 196 -8.24 -18.05 -5.05
CA LYS A 196 -8.43 -19.21 -5.94
C LYS A 196 -9.51 -20.18 -5.43
N ARG A 197 -9.63 -20.35 -4.12
CA ARG A 197 -10.70 -21.15 -3.49
C ARG A 197 -12.03 -20.40 -3.38
N ARG A 198 -12.09 -19.12 -3.79
CA ARG A 198 -13.23 -18.23 -3.59
C ARG A 198 -13.64 -18.08 -2.11
N ASP A 199 -12.67 -18.21 -1.22
CA ASP A 199 -12.86 -18.09 0.23
C ASP A 199 -12.65 -16.63 0.66
N GLU A 200 -13.73 -15.86 0.64
CA GLU A 200 -13.74 -14.44 0.99
C GLU A 200 -13.19 -14.17 2.41
N ALA A 201 -13.57 -15.01 3.38
CA ALA A 201 -13.15 -14.82 4.76
C ALA A 201 -11.64 -15.06 4.93
N ALA A 202 -11.11 -16.12 4.32
CA ALA A 202 -9.68 -16.40 4.35
C ALA A 202 -8.87 -15.36 3.55
N ALA A 203 -9.40 -14.86 2.43
CA ALA A 203 -8.72 -13.84 1.63
C ALA A 203 -8.61 -12.51 2.39
N ILE A 204 -9.69 -12.08 3.06
CA ILE A 204 -9.68 -10.87 3.90
C ILE A 204 -8.71 -11.05 5.07
N ALA A 205 -8.75 -12.19 5.77
CA ALA A 205 -7.86 -12.45 6.91
C ALA A 205 -6.38 -12.42 6.48
N GLY A 206 -6.04 -13.06 5.36
CA GLY A 206 -4.67 -13.04 4.83
C GLY A 206 -4.21 -11.65 4.40
N LEU A 207 -5.10 -10.84 3.81
CA LEU A 207 -4.79 -9.44 3.50
C LEU A 207 -4.56 -8.62 4.77
N GLU A 208 -5.42 -8.76 5.78
CA GLU A 208 -5.30 -8.01 7.05
C GLU A 208 -3.98 -8.35 7.77
N GLU A 209 -3.57 -9.63 7.76
CA GLU A 209 -2.28 -10.07 8.29
C GLU A 209 -1.10 -9.48 7.50
N HIS A 210 -1.15 -9.50 6.16
CA HIS A 210 -0.16 -8.86 5.31
C HIS A 210 -0.03 -7.35 5.58
N MET A 211 -1.16 -6.65 5.75
CA MET A 211 -1.19 -5.21 6.07
C MET A 211 -0.54 -4.90 7.42
N GLU A 212 -0.83 -5.72 8.43
CA GLU A 212 -0.23 -5.54 9.75
C GLU A 212 1.27 -5.83 9.73
N SER A 213 1.70 -6.89 9.03
CA SER A 213 3.11 -7.21 8.83
C SER A 213 3.85 -6.09 8.08
N ALA A 214 3.26 -5.55 7.00
CA ALA A 214 3.81 -4.43 6.26
C ALA A 214 3.96 -3.16 7.13
N ARG A 215 2.95 -2.84 7.93
CA ARG A 215 2.98 -1.73 8.88
C ARG A 215 4.05 -1.93 9.95
N SER A 216 4.13 -3.15 10.50
CA SER A 216 5.13 -3.51 11.51
C SER A 216 6.54 -3.37 10.96
N ARG A 217 6.83 -3.81 9.73
CA ARG A 217 8.16 -3.68 9.10
C ARG A 217 8.66 -2.23 9.04
N VAL A 218 7.75 -1.30 8.76
CA VAL A 218 8.04 0.15 8.72
C VAL A 218 8.28 0.68 10.13
N LEU A 219 7.47 0.28 11.11
CA LEU A 219 7.58 0.80 12.48
C LEU A 219 8.74 0.20 13.27
N SER A 220 9.06 -1.08 13.06
CA SER A 220 10.13 -1.80 13.76
C SER A 220 11.54 -1.32 13.40
N THR A 221 11.66 -0.34 12.50
CA THR A 221 12.94 0.27 12.13
C THR A 221 13.23 1.55 12.97
N SER A 222 12.35 1.90 13.92
CA SER A 222 12.65 2.79 15.06
C SER A 222 12.49 2.04 16.38
N PRO A 223 13.48 2.09 17.31
CA PRO A 223 13.37 1.45 18.61
C PRO A 223 12.38 2.20 19.49
N ASP A 224 11.50 1.43 20.10
CA ASP A 224 10.44 1.83 21.02
C ASP A 224 9.21 2.54 20.42
N VAL A 225 8.09 2.24 21.06
CA VAL A 225 6.73 2.76 20.87
C VAL A 225 5.83 2.01 19.86
N LEU A 226 4.67 1.60 20.39
CA LEU A 226 3.37 1.46 19.73
C LEU A 226 2.84 0.05 19.40
N ARG A 227 2.53 -0.71 20.46
CA ARG A 227 1.35 -1.60 20.50
C ARG A 227 0.08 -0.92 21.07
N SER A 228 0.14 0.33 21.55
CA SER A 228 -0.94 0.92 22.36
C SER A 228 -1.99 1.77 21.61
N ASP A 229 -1.73 2.20 20.36
CA ASP A 229 -2.55 3.26 19.75
C ASP A 229 -3.37 2.79 18.53
N TRP A 230 -3.46 1.48 18.32
CA TRP A 230 -4.32 0.88 17.30
C TRP A 230 -5.53 0.24 17.99
N PRO A 231 -6.78 0.61 17.67
CA PRO A 231 -7.92 -0.17 18.11
C PRO A 231 -7.83 -1.53 17.42
N ALA A 232 -7.37 -2.55 18.14
CA ALA A 232 -7.61 -3.93 17.77
C ALA A 232 -9.12 -4.05 17.50
N ALA A 233 -9.49 -4.62 16.35
CA ALA A 233 -10.87 -4.86 16.01
C ALA A 233 -11.53 -5.53 17.22
N THR A 234 -12.43 -4.81 17.89
CA THR A 234 -13.13 -5.30 19.06
C THR A 234 -13.88 -6.55 18.62
N ALA A 235 -13.42 -7.71 19.05
CA ALA A 235 -14.20 -8.93 19.01
C ALA A 235 -15.57 -8.62 19.62
N ALA A 236 -16.64 -8.94 18.88
CA ALA A 236 -17.99 -8.70 19.31
C ALA A 236 -18.21 -9.27 20.73
N PRO A 237 -18.92 -8.57 21.62
CA PRO A 237 -19.18 -9.09 22.96
C PRO A 237 -19.95 -10.42 22.83
N ALA A 238 -19.38 -11.48 23.40
CA ALA A 238 -20.01 -12.78 23.50
C ALA A 238 -21.40 -12.62 24.15
N ALA A 239 -22.43 -13.14 23.48
CA ALA A 239 -23.81 -13.10 23.95
C ALA A 239 -23.92 -13.67 25.39
N PRO A 240 -24.75 -13.08 26.26
CA PRO A 240 -24.90 -13.57 27.62
C PRO A 240 -25.51 -14.98 27.59
N ARG A 241 -24.80 -15.94 28.21
CA ARG A 241 -25.30 -17.29 28.49
C ARG A 241 -26.57 -17.15 29.34
N LYS A 242 -27.70 -17.66 28.82
CA LYS A 242 -28.96 -17.78 29.56
C LYS A 242 -28.72 -18.66 30.78
N THR A 243 -28.81 -18.08 31.98
CA THR A 243 -28.92 -18.82 33.23
C THR A 243 -30.33 -19.41 33.31
N THR A 244 -30.42 -20.73 33.45
CA THR A 244 -31.65 -21.44 33.80
C THR A 244 -32.02 -21.12 35.25
N PRO A 245 -33.30 -20.90 35.58
CA PRO A 245 -33.71 -20.69 36.97
C PRO A 245 -33.81 -22.04 37.68
N SER A 246 -33.01 -22.23 38.73
CA SER A 246 -33.23 -23.31 39.70
C SER A 246 -34.27 -22.87 40.73
N ASN A 247 -35.26 -23.74 40.90
CA ASN A 247 -36.53 -23.55 41.57
C ASN A 247 -36.36 -23.55 43.11
N THR A 248 -36.72 -22.45 43.77
CA THR A 248 -36.83 -22.37 45.24
C THR A 248 -38.24 -22.75 45.67
N THR A 249 -38.43 -23.99 46.12
CA THR A 249 -39.66 -24.39 46.83
C THR A 249 -39.52 -24.06 48.32
N ARG A 250 -40.23 -23.01 48.73
CA ARG A 250 -40.61 -22.69 50.11
C ARG A 250 -41.42 -23.84 50.73
N ARG A 251 -41.11 -24.22 51.98
CA ARG A 251 -42.12 -24.57 53.01
C ARG A 251 -41.63 -24.12 54.39
N HIS A 252 -42.38 -23.18 54.95
CA HIS A 252 -42.57 -22.90 56.39
C HIS A 252 -43.96 -23.47 56.78
N PRO A 253 -44.35 -23.54 58.06
CA PRO A 253 -43.68 -23.08 59.28
C PRO A 253 -43.10 -24.19 60.15
#